data_AF-A0A2Z5MXV6-F1
#
_entry.id   AF-A0A2Z5MXV6-F1
#
_cell.length_a   1.000
_cell.length_b   1.000
_cell.length_c   1.000
_cell.angle_alpha   90.00
_cell.angle_beta   90.00
_cell.angle_gamma   90.00
#
_symmetry.space_group_name_H-M   'P 1'
#
loop_
_entity.id
_entity.type
_entity.pdbx_description
1 polymer ?
#
loop_
_entity_poly.entity_id
_entity_poly.type
_entity_poly.pdbx_seq_one_letter_code
_entity_poly.pdbx_strand_id
1 'polypeptide(L)'
;MALAIRVDWQSGAVHADRARIEIGSDGQLGEGIRRLCSPVQPLKSGARRCRMLQKITFGGHPAECMIDVAGGRLASVTILFETIRFLDTSITESKIVRSIAKSSGLTVVSEHPAVARLEPCAWGIAEFRYDPRQGDLSFEAQFRDD
;
A
#
# COMPACT_ATOMS: atom_id res chain seq x y z
N MET A 1 17.05 -10.19 5.05
CA MET A 1 15.77 -10.07 5.79
C MET A 1 14.87 -9.16 4.99
N ALA A 2 13.58 -9.49 4.86
CA ALA A 2 12.61 -8.61 4.21
C ALA A 2 12.02 -7.65 5.24
N LEU A 3 11.84 -6.39 4.86
CA LEU A 3 11.27 -5.36 5.72
C LEU A 3 9.74 -5.53 5.79
N ALA A 4 9.13 -5.50 6.96
CA ALA A 4 7.68 -5.68 7.09
C ALA A 4 6.95 -4.34 6.99
N ILE A 5 6.04 -4.21 6.01
CA ILE A 5 5.09 -3.11 5.96
C ILE A 5 3.85 -3.48 6.79
N ARG A 6 3.38 -2.56 7.62
CA ARG A 6 2.16 -2.71 8.44
C ARG A 6 1.31 -1.46 8.35
N VAL A 7 0.00 -1.64 8.29
CA VAL A 7 -0.97 -0.54 8.38
C VAL A 7 -1.68 -0.68 9.72
N ASP A 8 -1.68 0.39 10.50
CA ASP A 8 -2.65 0.55 11.58
C ASP A 8 -3.99 0.92 10.94
N TRP A 9 -4.91 -0.05 10.91
CA TRP A 9 -6.19 0.10 10.24
C TRP A 9 -7.13 1.11 10.91
N GLN A 10 -6.90 1.43 12.18
CA GLN A 10 -7.68 2.43 12.90
C GLN A 10 -7.24 3.84 12.53
N SER A 11 -5.93 4.10 12.47
CA SER A 11 -5.38 5.45 12.25
C SER A 11 -4.90 5.73 10.82
N GLY A 12 -4.70 4.69 10.02
CA GLY A 12 -4.05 4.77 8.71
C GLY A 12 -2.53 4.85 8.79
N ALA A 13 -1.92 4.82 9.97
CA ALA A 13 -0.48 4.92 10.10
C ALA A 13 0.23 3.71 9.45
N VAL A 14 1.08 3.97 8.47
CA VAL A 14 1.88 2.93 7.82
C VAL A 14 3.26 2.88 8.46
N HIS A 15 3.74 1.67 8.75
CA HIS A 15 5.04 1.41 9.34
C HIS A 15 5.86 0.48 8.45
N ALA A 16 7.13 0.82 8.31
CA ALA A 16 8.20 -0.02 7.76
C ALA A 16 9.04 -0.54 8.93
N ASP A 17 8.82 -1.81 9.30
CA ASP A 17 9.25 -2.43 10.55
C ASP A 17 8.85 -1.62 11.79
N ARG A 18 9.80 -0.86 12.36
CA ARG A 18 9.59 -0.01 13.54
C ARG A 18 9.49 1.48 13.18
N ALA A 19 9.77 1.85 11.92
CA ALA A 19 9.76 3.23 11.47
C ALA A 19 8.39 3.57 10.85
N ARG A 20 7.78 4.66 11.32
CA ARG A 20 6.56 5.19 10.70
C ARG A 20 6.89 5.87 9.37
N ILE A 21 6.07 5.64 8.34
CA ILE A 21 6.10 6.39 7.10
C ILE A 21 5.34 7.69 7.34
N GLU A 22 6.08 8.77 7.47
CA GLU A 22 5.57 10.10 7.73
C GLU A 22 6.35 11.14 6.92
N ILE A 23 5.70 12.28 6.70
CA ILE A 23 6.30 13.43 6.04
C ILE A 23 6.66 14.44 7.11
N GLY A 24 7.93 14.84 7.13
CA GLY A 24 8.44 15.89 8.01
C GLY A 24 7.88 17.26 7.65
N SER A 25 8.10 18.23 8.54
CA SER A 25 7.68 19.62 8.34
C SER A 25 8.30 20.30 7.13
N ASP A 26 9.40 19.76 6.61
CA ASP A 26 10.06 20.18 5.36
C ASP A 26 9.40 19.59 4.11
N GLY A 27 8.31 18.84 4.27
CA GLY A 27 7.61 18.16 3.19
C GLY A 27 8.39 16.98 2.62
N GLN A 28 9.42 16.46 3.30
CA GLN A 28 10.20 15.30 2.89
C GLN A 28 9.84 14.07 3.72
N LEU A 29 10.12 12.88 3.18
CA LEU A 29 10.04 11.66 3.99
C LEU A 29 11.00 11.74 5.17
N GLY A 30 10.51 11.31 6.33
CA GLY A 30 11.32 11.18 7.54
C GLY A 30 12.62 10.42 7.26
N GLU A 31 13.72 10.85 7.89
CA GLU A 31 15.08 10.41 7.52
C GLU A 31 15.25 8.88 7.53
N GLY A 32 14.66 8.21 8.53
CA GLY A 32 14.70 6.76 8.66
C GLY A 32 14.10 6.03 7.45
N ILE A 33 12.98 6.53 6.92
CA ILE A 33 12.33 5.99 5.73
C ILE A 33 13.08 6.41 4.47
N ARG A 34 13.53 7.67 4.39
CA ARG A 34 14.25 8.19 3.23
C ARG A 34 15.49 7.37 2.89
N ARG A 35 16.22 6.88 3.90
CA ARG A 35 17.39 6.00 3.73
C ARG A 35 17.05 4.61 3.19
N LEU A 36 15.81 4.17 3.35
CA LEU A 36 15.29 2.88 2.84
C LEU A 36 14.72 3.00 1.44
N CYS A 37 14.56 4.22 0.92
CA CYS A 37 13.93 4.49 -0.36
C CYS A 37 14.93 4.88 -1.44
N SER A 38 14.53 4.65 -2.70
CA SER A 38 15.17 5.21 -3.87
C SER A 38 15.13 6.74 -3.82
N PRO A 39 15.96 7.42 -4.64
CA PRO A 39 15.78 8.84 -4.90
C PRO A 39 14.32 9.14 -5.30
N VAL A 40 13.82 10.28 -4.82
CA VAL A 40 12.46 10.74 -5.08
C VAL A 40 12.34 11.17 -6.53
N GLN A 41 11.31 10.66 -7.22
CA GLN A 41 11.01 10.95 -8.61
C GLN A 41 9.75 11.81 -8.71
N PRO A 42 9.76 12.92 -9.48
CA PRO A 42 8.55 13.70 -9.72
C PRO A 42 7.61 12.94 -10.67
N LEU A 43 6.32 12.95 -10.36
CA LEU A 43 5.25 12.46 -11.22
C LEU A 43 4.62 13.61 -11.99
N LYS A 44 4.01 13.30 -13.15
CA LYS A 44 3.29 14.29 -13.98
C LYS A 44 2.13 14.96 -13.23
N SER A 45 1.59 14.30 -12.21
CA SER A 45 0.54 14.82 -11.33
C SER A 45 1.02 15.88 -10.34
N GLY A 46 2.32 16.17 -10.27
CA GLY A 46 2.92 17.03 -9.24
C GLY A 46 3.22 16.30 -7.94
N ALA A 47 2.78 15.05 -7.79
CA ALA A 47 3.19 14.18 -6.69
C ALA A 47 4.67 13.75 -6.84
N ARG A 48 5.25 13.33 -5.73
CA ARG A 48 6.62 12.81 -5.63
C ARG A 48 6.57 11.35 -5.20
N ARG A 49 7.21 10.48 -5.95
CA ARG A 49 7.23 9.03 -5.70
C ARG A 49 8.61 8.56 -5.28
N CYS A 50 8.68 7.67 -4.31
CA CYS A 50 9.88 6.86 -4.09
C CYS A 50 9.51 5.40 -3.89
N ARG A 51 10.49 4.51 -4.06
CA ARG A 51 10.33 3.08 -3.93
C ARG A 51 11.21 2.55 -2.81
N MET A 52 10.72 1.61 -1.99
CA MET A 52 11.56 0.89 -1.04
C MET A 52 12.64 0.09 -1.77
N LEU A 53 13.91 0.24 -1.36
CA LEU A 53 15.06 -0.38 -2.01
C LEU A 53 15.13 -1.90 -1.77
N GLN A 54 14.64 -2.35 -0.63
CA GLN A 54 14.63 -3.76 -0.25
C GLN A 54 13.27 -4.39 -0.54
N LYS A 55 13.25 -5.70 -0.78
CA LYS A 55 11.99 -6.46 -0.81
C LYS A 55 11.29 -6.33 0.54
N ILE A 56 9.97 -6.18 0.50
CA ILE A 56 9.15 -6.05 1.69
C ILE A 56 8.22 -7.25 1.85
N THR A 57 7.61 -7.36 3.01
CA THR A 57 6.44 -8.22 3.23
C THR A 57 5.26 -7.39 3.68
N PHE A 58 4.06 -7.71 3.19
CA PHE A 58 2.81 -7.11 3.63
C PHE A 58 1.78 -8.20 3.88
N GLY A 59 1.24 -8.26 5.10
CA GLY A 59 0.39 -9.39 5.52
C GLY A 59 1.08 -10.76 5.42
N GLY A 60 2.42 -10.79 5.49
CA GLY A 60 3.22 -12.01 5.30
C GLY A 60 3.52 -12.37 3.83
N HIS A 61 3.05 -11.59 2.86
CA HIS A 61 3.27 -11.84 1.43
C HIS A 61 4.43 -10.98 0.89
N PRO A 62 5.34 -11.54 0.08
CA PRO A 62 6.42 -10.77 -0.53
C PRO A 62 5.87 -9.76 -1.53
N ALA A 63 6.43 -8.56 -1.50
CA ALA A 63 5.99 -7.46 -2.35
C ALA A 63 7.08 -6.39 -2.51
N GLU A 64 6.76 -5.42 -3.36
CA GLU A 64 7.44 -4.13 -3.47
C GLU A 64 6.55 -3.03 -2.88
N CYS A 65 7.14 -1.93 -2.46
CA CYS A 65 6.42 -0.79 -1.88
C CYS A 65 6.82 0.51 -2.57
N MET A 66 5.83 1.30 -2.96
CA MET A 66 5.95 2.66 -3.46
C MET A 66 5.25 3.61 -2.49
N ILE A 67 5.81 4.81 -2.35
CA ILE A 67 5.28 5.87 -1.49
C ILE A 67 5.12 7.12 -2.33
N ASP A 68 3.91 7.67 -2.31
CA ASP A 68 3.58 8.93 -2.97
C ASP A 68 3.37 10.04 -1.95
N VAL A 69 3.98 11.19 -2.26
CA VAL A 69 3.92 12.41 -1.45
C VAL A 69 3.37 13.52 -2.32
N ALA A 70 2.24 14.10 -1.93
CA ALA A 70 1.62 15.23 -2.62
C ALA A 70 1.34 16.35 -1.61
N GLY A 71 1.51 17.61 -2.00
CA GLY A 71 1.21 18.75 -1.11
C GLY A 71 1.97 18.77 0.22
N GLY A 72 3.13 18.10 0.33
CA GLY A 72 3.86 17.96 1.59
C GLY A 72 3.24 16.96 2.57
N ARG A 73 2.38 16.06 2.09
CA ARG A 73 1.68 15.03 2.86
C ARG A 73 1.85 13.65 2.22
N LEU A 74 1.66 12.61 3.01
CA LEU A 74 1.63 11.23 2.52
C LEU A 74 0.31 11.04 1.75
N ALA A 75 0.41 10.88 0.43
CA ALA A 75 -0.77 10.76 -0.44
C ALA A 75 -1.22 9.31 -0.58
N SER A 76 -0.28 8.40 -0.84
CA SER A 76 -0.56 6.97 -0.83
C SER A 76 0.66 6.11 -0.54
N VAL A 77 0.38 4.88 -0.09
CA VAL A 77 1.35 3.78 -0.06
C VAL A 77 0.80 2.64 -0.91
N THR A 78 1.54 2.28 -1.97
CA THR A 78 1.18 1.19 -2.87
C THR A 78 2.07 -0.02 -2.62
N ILE A 79 1.45 -1.17 -2.43
CA ILE A 79 2.08 -2.48 -2.32
C ILE A 79 1.84 -3.23 -3.62
N LEU A 80 2.92 -3.64 -4.28
CA LEU A 80 2.87 -4.47 -5.48
C LEU A 80 3.27 -5.89 -5.09
N PHE A 81 2.32 -6.80 -5.06
CA PHE A 81 2.63 -8.20 -4.71
C PHE A 81 3.44 -8.83 -5.84
N GLU A 82 4.37 -9.72 -5.49
CA GLU A 82 4.99 -10.56 -6.51
C GLU A 82 3.90 -11.31 -7.30
N THR A 83 4.11 -11.49 -8.60
CA THR A 83 3.11 -12.05 -9.52
C THR A 83 2.40 -13.25 -8.91
N ILE A 84 1.10 -13.10 -8.70
CA ILE A 84 0.26 -14.18 -8.21
C ILE A 84 -0.57 -14.72 -9.36
N ARG A 85 -0.56 -16.03 -9.52
CA ARG A 85 -1.58 -16.70 -10.31
C ARG A 85 -2.74 -17.03 -9.39
N PHE A 86 -3.84 -16.31 -9.50
CA PHE A 86 -5.12 -16.78 -8.98
C PHE A 86 -6.05 -17.06 -10.16
N LEU A 87 -6.80 -18.15 -10.04
CA LEU A 87 -7.62 -18.74 -11.10
C LEU A 87 -9.05 -18.18 -11.12
N ASP A 88 -9.32 -17.18 -10.29
CA ASP A 88 -10.69 -16.86 -9.91
C ASP A 88 -11.32 -15.75 -10.75
N THR A 89 -12.64 -15.85 -10.86
CA THR A 89 -13.51 -14.86 -11.48
C THR A 89 -13.56 -13.54 -10.70
N SER A 90 -13.13 -13.51 -9.43
CA SER A 90 -13.15 -12.33 -8.55
C SER A 90 -11.94 -12.26 -7.59
N ILE A 91 -11.41 -11.05 -7.42
CA ILE A 91 -10.33 -10.68 -6.49
C ILE A 91 -10.68 -10.98 -5.03
N THR A 92 -11.97 -11.03 -4.68
CA THR A 92 -12.45 -11.39 -3.33
C THR A 92 -12.14 -12.84 -2.94
N GLU A 93 -11.80 -13.69 -3.92
CA GLU A 93 -11.40 -15.07 -3.70
C GLU A 93 -9.90 -15.23 -3.45
N SER A 94 -9.12 -14.19 -3.76
CA SER A 94 -7.69 -14.15 -3.52
C SER A 94 -7.33 -14.46 -2.07
N LYS A 95 -6.44 -15.44 -1.88
CA LYS A 95 -5.88 -15.79 -0.57
C LYS A 95 -5.20 -14.60 0.10
N ILE A 96 -4.55 -13.73 -0.68
CA ILE A 96 -3.88 -12.54 -0.16
C ILE A 96 -4.92 -11.57 0.41
N VAL A 97 -5.96 -11.25 -0.38
CA VAL A 97 -7.03 -10.33 0.04
C VAL A 97 -7.73 -10.85 1.29
N ARG A 98 -8.12 -12.13 1.30
CA ARG A 98 -8.77 -12.77 2.45
C ARG A 98 -7.88 -12.81 3.69
N SER A 99 -6.59 -13.11 3.52
CA SER A 99 -5.62 -13.14 4.63
C SER A 99 -5.47 -11.75 5.25
N ILE A 100 -5.28 -10.72 4.42
CA ILE A 100 -5.11 -9.35 4.88
C ILE A 100 -6.39 -8.84 5.56
N ALA A 101 -7.56 -9.02 4.93
CA ALA A 101 -8.86 -8.65 5.51
C ALA A 101 -9.10 -9.33 6.88
N LYS A 102 -8.79 -10.62 6.98
CA LYS A 102 -8.91 -11.35 8.26
C LYS A 102 -7.97 -10.78 9.32
N SER A 103 -6.74 -10.44 8.96
CA SER A 103 -5.77 -9.88 9.91
C SER A 103 -6.05 -8.42 10.28
N SER A 104 -6.70 -7.65 9.40
CA SER A 104 -7.10 -6.27 9.65
C SER A 104 -8.39 -6.17 10.47
N GLY A 105 -9.22 -7.21 10.46
CA GLY A 105 -10.56 -7.18 11.04
C GLY A 105 -11.57 -6.35 10.22
N LEU A 106 -11.21 -5.98 8.98
CA LEU A 106 -12.05 -5.19 8.07
C LEU A 106 -12.86 -6.09 7.14
N THR A 107 -13.97 -5.55 6.64
CA THR A 107 -14.85 -6.21 5.66
C THR A 107 -14.33 -5.97 4.24
N VAL A 108 -14.36 -7.02 3.41
CA VAL A 108 -14.08 -6.89 1.97
C VAL A 108 -15.35 -6.48 1.24
N VAL A 109 -15.33 -5.31 0.60
CA VAL A 109 -16.43 -4.80 -0.24
C VAL A 109 -15.97 -4.79 -1.70
N SER A 110 -16.77 -5.28 -2.63
CA SER A 110 -16.38 -5.40 -4.04
C SER A 110 -17.58 -5.21 -4.95
N GLU A 111 -17.52 -4.19 -5.80
CA GLU A 111 -18.52 -3.93 -6.86
C GLU A 111 -18.05 -4.41 -8.23
N HIS A 112 -16.75 -4.72 -8.38
CA HIS A 112 -16.16 -5.16 -9.63
C HIS A 112 -15.20 -6.33 -9.38
N PRO A 113 -15.18 -7.39 -10.22
CA PRO A 113 -14.40 -8.59 -9.91
C PRO A 113 -12.88 -8.37 -9.84
N ALA A 114 -12.36 -7.26 -10.38
CA ALA A 114 -10.95 -6.91 -10.32
C ALA A 114 -10.59 -5.88 -9.22
N VAL A 115 -11.56 -5.43 -8.41
CA VAL A 115 -11.36 -4.37 -7.41
C VAL A 115 -12.10 -4.70 -6.12
N ALA A 116 -11.40 -4.65 -4.99
CA ALA A 116 -12.01 -4.81 -3.67
C ALA A 116 -11.46 -3.81 -2.66
N ARG A 117 -12.29 -3.34 -1.75
CA ARG A 117 -11.93 -2.41 -0.67
C ARG A 117 -12.00 -3.10 0.68
N LEU A 118 -11.17 -2.64 1.60
CA LEU A 118 -11.28 -2.96 3.01
C LEU A 118 -12.01 -1.81 3.71
N GLU A 119 -13.11 -2.13 4.38
CA GLU A 119 -13.96 -1.14 5.05
C GLU A 119 -14.35 -1.58 6.47
N PRO A 120 -14.57 -0.64 7.40
CA PRO A 120 -14.47 0.82 7.24
C PRO A 120 -13.03 1.36 7.39
N CYS A 121 -12.69 2.42 6.67
CA CYS A 121 -11.44 3.19 6.86
C CYS A 121 -11.75 4.68 7.06
N ALA A 122 -11.53 5.20 8.27
CA ALA A 122 -11.79 6.61 8.59
C ALA A 122 -10.75 7.56 7.98
N TRP A 123 -9.54 7.07 7.74
CA TRP A 123 -8.37 7.83 7.28
C TRP A 123 -8.25 7.93 5.75
N GLY A 124 -9.08 7.19 4.99
CA GLY A 124 -8.94 7.11 3.54
C GLY A 124 -9.53 5.86 2.91
N ILE A 125 -8.85 5.37 1.87
CA ILE A 125 -9.25 4.22 1.07
C ILE A 125 -8.17 3.14 1.18
N ALA A 126 -8.58 1.90 1.44
CA ALA A 126 -7.73 0.72 1.39
C ALA A 126 -8.24 -0.21 0.29
N GLU A 127 -7.59 -0.21 -0.88
CA GLU A 127 -8.11 -0.86 -2.09
C GLU A 127 -7.13 -1.85 -2.70
N PHE A 128 -7.63 -3.00 -3.09
CA PHE A 128 -6.95 -3.98 -3.92
C PHE A 128 -7.38 -3.83 -5.36
N ARG A 129 -6.42 -3.94 -6.28
CA ARG A 129 -6.66 -4.00 -7.72
C ARG A 129 -5.90 -5.16 -8.33
N TYR A 130 -6.55 -5.84 -9.27
CA TYR A 130 -5.93 -6.89 -10.06
C TYR A 130 -5.92 -6.52 -11.54
N ASP A 131 -4.75 -6.59 -12.17
CA ASP A 131 -4.66 -6.55 -13.63
C ASP A 131 -4.62 -7.99 -14.18
N PRO A 132 -5.71 -8.48 -14.80
CA PRO A 132 -5.76 -9.83 -15.35
C PRO A 132 -4.84 -10.04 -16.56
N ARG A 133 -4.39 -8.96 -17.23
CA ARG A 133 -3.47 -9.06 -18.38
C ARG A 133 -2.04 -9.28 -17.92
N GLN A 134 -1.67 -8.69 -16.78
CA GLN A 134 -0.33 -8.77 -16.22
C GLN A 134 -0.21 -9.86 -15.15
N GLY A 135 -1.33 -10.26 -14.54
CA GLY A 135 -1.32 -11.17 -13.38
C GLY A 135 -0.86 -10.48 -12.10
N ASP A 136 -0.98 -9.16 -12.05
CA ASP A 136 -0.44 -8.34 -10.97
C ASP A 136 -1.54 -7.92 -10.01
N LEU A 137 -1.35 -8.24 -8.73
CA LEU A 137 -2.16 -7.74 -7.64
C LEU A 137 -1.45 -6.57 -6.98
N SER A 138 -2.18 -5.51 -6.72
CA SER A 138 -1.73 -4.39 -5.91
C SER A 138 -2.69 -4.11 -4.78
N PHE A 139 -2.16 -3.52 -3.71
CA PHE A 139 -2.91 -2.90 -2.65
C PHE A 139 -2.48 -1.44 -2.53
N GLU A 140 -3.42 -0.53 -2.36
CA GLU A 140 -3.14 0.88 -2.16
C GLU A 140 -3.89 1.40 -0.93
N ALA A 141 -3.14 1.99 -0.01
CA ALA A 141 -3.67 2.85 1.04
C ALA A 141 -3.57 4.29 0.56
N GLN A 142 -4.70 4.90 0.20
CA GLN A 142 -4.81 6.31 -0.19
C GLN A 142 -5.32 7.12 1.00
N PHE A 143 -4.64 8.21 1.33
CA PHE A 143 -4.98 9.05 2.48
C PHE A 143 -5.79 10.26 2.05
N ARG A 144 -6.72 10.69 2.90
CA ARG A 144 -7.50 11.92 2.64
C ARG A 144 -6.62 13.16 2.82
N ASP A 145 -6.99 14.21 2.09
CA ASP A 145 -6.33 15.52 2.15
C ASP A 145 -6.87 16.41 3.30
N ASP A 146 -7.70 15.87 4.20
CA ASP A 146 -8.40 16.63 5.25
C ASP A 146 -7.47 17.45 6.17
#